data_AF-A0A0G0XSM1-F1
#
_entry.id   AF-A0A0G0XSM1-F1
#
_cell.length_a   1.000
_cell.length_b   1.000
_cell.length_c   1.000
_cell.angle_alpha   90.00
_cell.angle_beta   90.00
_cell.angle_gamma   90.00
#
_symmetry.space_group_name_H-M   'P 1'
#
loop_
_entity.id
_entity.type
_entity.pdbx_description
1 polymer ?
#
loop_
_entity_poly.entity_id
_entity_poly.type
_entity_poly.pdbx_seq_one_letter_code
_entity_poly.pdbx_strand_id
1 'polypeptide(L)'
;MAQGEVIVRFENVSFEYGHNKPILDDVSFAVRRGAKLTLMGQNGAGKSSLFALITGANKPEDGDIHIGKGVSIAISKQVVPRDQLELTVREFFEKCFPKKIYDLDPKIDDVLEVVNLKGHEKMHDRIIKSFSGGQQARLLLASALIQDPDVLLLDEPTNNLDKAGIAHLTDFLKEYKKTVIVISHDAEFLNSFTEGVLYLNIYTRKIENYVGDYFAVVKQITAQIEKENMKNAQLAKEIQANKDKANFFAMKGGQMRMVAKRMREKVEEMEEAKVDIRKEDKTIRAFTIPSQPELTGELLNISSFSVLKNHKPVEKKIKLSLKKKFHLLLAGPNGIGKSTLLESIATGNAKGAKIAEGVRVGYYRQDFSTLDFSDTVYQSLARAAQAVDGKLDEERMRAVAASFLITSDVIYTKIGSLSEGQKGLVAFAQLVLEKPGLLILDEPTNHINFRHLPVIAKALDQYEGAMILVSHVPEFVHQIRIDEVLDLDK
;
A
#
# COMPACT_ATOMS: atom_id res chain seq x y z
N MET A 1 22.99 -5.38 30.74
CA MET A 1 22.71 -4.93 29.36
C MET A 1 22.91 -3.42 29.34
N ALA A 2 23.91 -2.91 28.62
CA ALA A 2 24.25 -1.49 28.66
C ALA A 2 23.12 -0.64 28.05
N GLN A 3 22.68 0.39 28.77
CA GLN A 3 21.78 1.42 28.24
C GLN A 3 22.50 2.14 27.09
N GLY A 4 22.13 1.82 25.84
CA GLY A 4 22.70 2.46 24.65
C GLY A 4 22.31 3.93 24.54
N GLU A 5 23.24 4.74 24.02
CA GLU A 5 23.07 6.17 23.72
C GLU A 5 21.89 6.41 22.76
N VAL A 6 21.08 7.43 23.04
CA VAL A 6 19.97 7.87 22.16
C VAL A 6 20.55 8.71 21.03
N ILE A 7 20.25 8.33 19.78
CA ILE A 7 20.79 8.98 18.58
C ILE A 7 19.81 9.95 17.92
N VAL A 8 18.50 9.67 18.02
CA VAL A 8 17.40 10.53 17.58
C VAL A 8 16.33 10.51 18.66
N ARG A 9 15.81 11.68 19.05
CA ARG A 9 14.73 11.81 20.02
C ARG A 9 13.71 12.84 19.56
N PHE A 10 12.44 12.45 19.60
CA PHE A 10 11.29 13.31 19.39
C PHE A 10 10.67 13.61 20.75
N GLU A 11 10.39 14.88 21.02
CA GLU A 11 9.74 15.37 22.23
C GLU A 11 8.54 16.23 21.85
N ASN A 12 7.34 15.68 22.07
CA ASN A 12 6.05 16.37 21.85
C ASN A 12 5.88 16.96 20.45
N VAL A 13 6.41 16.27 19.44
CA VAL A 13 6.48 16.79 18.08
C VAL A 13 5.13 16.72 17.38
N SER A 14 4.67 17.85 16.86
CA SER A 14 3.50 17.94 15.99
C SER A 14 3.90 18.44 14.60
N PHE A 15 3.25 17.89 13.56
CA PHE A 15 3.56 18.26 12.18
C PHE A 15 2.32 18.34 11.28
N GLU A 16 2.19 19.38 10.44
CA GLU A 16 1.12 19.54 9.45
C GLU A 16 1.57 20.01 8.05
N TYR A 17 0.85 19.60 6.99
CA TYR A 17 1.11 20.08 5.63
C TYR A 17 0.12 21.18 5.21
N GLY A 18 0.55 22.43 5.29
CA GLY A 18 -0.33 23.58 5.00
C GLY A 18 -1.48 23.68 6.00
N HIS A 19 -2.42 24.59 5.77
CA HIS A 19 -3.53 24.78 6.70
C HIS A 19 -4.49 23.58 6.70
N ASN A 20 -4.70 22.97 7.87
CA ASN A 20 -5.65 21.88 8.14
C ASN A 20 -5.28 20.49 7.60
N LYS A 21 -4.00 20.16 7.43
CA LYS A 21 -3.59 18.76 7.17
C LYS A 21 -2.58 18.25 8.20
N PRO A 22 -2.98 18.09 9.46
CA PRO A 22 -2.17 17.47 10.50
C PRO A 22 -1.78 16.04 10.17
N ILE A 23 -0.49 15.74 10.34
CA ILE A 23 0.17 14.46 10.06
C ILE A 23 0.67 13.80 11.35
N LEU A 24 1.33 14.57 12.23
CA LEU A 24 1.79 14.12 13.54
C LEU A 24 1.15 15.00 14.62
N ASP A 25 0.79 14.40 15.75
CA ASP A 25 0.16 15.08 16.89
C ASP A 25 0.81 14.58 18.19
N ASP A 26 1.59 15.45 18.84
CA ASP A 26 2.21 15.18 20.15
C ASP A 26 3.00 13.85 20.19
N VAL A 27 3.93 13.71 19.25
CA VAL A 27 4.74 12.49 19.06
C VAL A 27 6.01 12.53 19.90
N SER A 28 6.21 11.51 20.73
CA SER A 28 7.42 11.35 21.54
C SER A 28 7.98 9.94 21.44
N PHE A 29 9.20 9.80 20.94
CA PHE A 29 9.93 8.52 20.90
C PHE A 29 11.44 8.74 20.85
N ALA A 30 12.21 7.68 21.07
CA ALA A 30 13.65 7.71 21.01
C ALA A 30 14.18 6.50 20.24
N VAL A 31 15.15 6.75 19.37
CA VAL A 31 15.90 5.73 18.64
C VAL A 31 17.29 5.64 19.24
N ARG A 32 17.75 4.43 19.53
CA ARG A 32 19.07 4.18 20.11
C ARG A 32 20.10 3.92 19.02
N ARG A 33 21.36 4.22 19.31
CA ARG A 33 22.48 3.91 18.41
C ARG A 33 22.55 2.40 18.16
N GLY A 34 22.66 2.01 16.90
CA GLY A 34 22.72 0.61 16.46
C GLY A 34 21.35 -0.07 16.36
N ALA A 35 20.26 0.63 16.67
CA ALA A 35 18.93 0.06 16.62
C ALA A 35 18.48 -0.21 15.18
N LYS A 36 17.76 -1.31 14.97
CA LYS A 36 17.17 -1.68 13.67
C LYS A 36 15.66 -1.72 13.79
N LEU A 37 15.01 -0.64 13.36
CA LEU A 37 13.59 -0.43 13.59
C LEU A 37 12.81 -0.42 12.28
N THR A 38 11.63 -1.02 12.28
CA THR A 38 10.64 -0.84 11.23
C THR A 38 9.81 0.40 11.52
N LEU A 39 9.59 1.27 10.53
CA LEU A 39 8.55 2.29 10.57
C LEU A 39 7.32 1.78 9.82
N MET A 40 6.27 1.43 10.57
CA MET A 40 5.04 0.85 10.04
C MET A 40 3.90 1.86 10.12
N GLY A 41 2.96 1.80 9.19
CA GLY A 41 1.76 2.63 9.19
C GLY A 41 1.06 2.56 7.83
N GLN A 42 -0.20 2.97 7.78
CA GLN A 42 -0.95 3.01 6.52
C GLN A 42 -0.33 3.99 5.52
N ASN A 43 -0.68 3.88 4.24
CA ASN A 43 -0.28 4.88 3.25
C ASN A 43 -0.97 6.21 3.57
N GLY A 44 -0.21 7.30 3.48
CA GLY A 44 -0.68 8.62 3.93
C GLY A 44 -0.62 8.86 5.44
N ALA A 45 -0.19 7.88 6.26
CA ALA A 45 -0.05 8.08 7.71
C ALA A 45 1.05 9.09 8.09
N GLY A 46 2.00 9.36 7.20
CA GLY A 46 3.10 10.31 7.43
C GLY A 46 4.50 9.69 7.54
N LYS A 47 4.69 8.44 7.11
CA LYS A 47 6.00 7.73 7.20
C LYS A 47 7.14 8.52 6.55
N SER A 48 6.97 8.92 5.29
CA SER A 48 7.97 9.74 4.57
C SER A 48 8.07 11.15 5.14
N SER A 49 7.00 11.70 5.73
CA SER A 49 7.05 12.97 6.47
C SER A 49 7.93 12.88 7.71
N LEU A 50 7.87 11.75 8.43
CA LEU A 50 8.74 11.48 9.58
C LEU A 50 10.20 11.43 9.15
N PHE A 51 10.50 10.80 8.01
CA PHE A 51 11.85 10.82 7.44
C PHE A 51 12.30 12.24 7.05
N ALA A 52 11.41 13.05 6.48
CA ALA A 52 11.70 14.46 6.17
C ALA A 52 12.00 15.28 7.43
N LEU A 53 11.33 14.99 8.55
CA LEU A 53 11.61 15.61 9.85
C LEU A 53 12.96 15.15 10.44
N ILE A 54 13.26 13.84 10.39
CA ILE A 54 14.54 13.29 10.87
C ILE A 54 15.72 13.86 10.06
N THR A 55 15.56 14.03 8.75
CA THR A 55 16.60 14.59 7.87
C THR A 55 16.69 16.12 7.95
N GLY A 56 15.76 16.79 8.65
CA GLY A 56 15.69 18.25 8.73
C GLY A 56 15.21 18.93 7.44
N ALA A 57 14.72 18.16 6.46
CA ALA A 57 14.10 18.71 5.24
C ALA A 57 12.79 19.44 5.57
N ASN A 58 12.06 18.96 6.59
CA ASN A 58 10.93 19.64 7.19
C ASN A 58 11.25 20.01 8.64
N LYS A 59 10.55 21.02 9.17
CA LYS A 59 10.61 21.41 10.57
C LYS A 59 9.29 21.09 11.25
N PRO A 60 9.30 20.72 12.54
CA PRO A 60 8.07 20.57 13.30
C PRO A 60 7.39 21.93 13.52
N GLU A 61 6.07 21.94 13.61
CA GLU A 61 5.31 23.13 14.01
C GLU A 61 5.33 23.32 15.54
N ASP A 62 5.38 22.22 16.30
CA ASP A 62 5.51 22.21 17.75
C ASP A 62 6.39 21.05 18.21
N GLY A 63 6.98 21.17 19.40
CA GLY A 63 7.93 20.22 19.97
C GLY A 63 9.33 20.25 19.35
N ASP A 64 10.20 19.36 19.82
CA ASP A 64 11.62 19.36 19.49
C ASP A 64 12.12 18.00 18.98
N ILE A 65 12.97 18.06 17.95
CA ILE A 65 13.70 16.89 17.42
C ILE A 65 15.18 17.05 17.76
N HIS A 66 15.68 16.18 18.62
CA HIS A 66 17.07 16.14 19.03
C HIS A 66 17.82 15.05 18.27
N ILE A 67 18.83 15.45 17.52
CA ILE A 67 19.75 14.55 16.81
C ILE A 67 21.12 14.66 17.49
N GLY A 68 21.77 13.52 17.77
CA GLY A 68 23.09 13.50 18.39
C GLY A 68 24.11 14.37 17.65
N LYS A 69 25.01 15.03 18.39
CA LYS A 69 25.99 15.95 17.80
C LYS A 69 26.94 15.19 16.87
N GLY A 70 27.03 15.64 15.62
CA GLY A 70 27.91 15.05 14.61
C GLY A 70 27.41 13.76 13.96
N VAL A 71 26.17 13.36 14.26
CA VAL A 71 25.51 12.20 13.64
C VAL A 71 25.26 12.48 12.15
N SER A 72 25.75 11.60 11.28
CA SER A 72 25.42 11.62 9.86
C SER A 72 24.15 10.81 9.56
N ILE A 73 23.27 11.35 8.72
CA ILE A 73 22.02 10.71 8.32
C ILE A 73 21.98 10.64 6.81
N ALA A 74 21.71 9.46 6.25
CA ALA A 74 21.44 9.31 4.82
C ALA A 74 20.10 8.62 4.60
N ILE A 75 19.43 8.99 3.50
CA ILE A 75 18.14 8.46 3.10
C ILE A 75 18.23 7.85 1.71
N SER A 76 17.79 6.61 1.57
CA SER A 76 17.52 6.01 0.26
C SER A 76 16.13 6.44 -0.19
N LYS A 77 16.07 7.27 -1.23
CA LYS A 77 14.81 7.71 -1.83
C LYS A 77 14.21 6.60 -2.71
N GLN A 78 12.90 6.69 -2.97
CA GLN A 78 12.19 5.72 -3.79
C GLN A 78 12.48 5.84 -5.30
N VAL A 79 12.72 7.05 -5.80
CA VAL A 79 12.95 7.33 -7.23
C VAL A 79 14.10 8.31 -7.44
N VAL A 80 14.84 8.12 -8.54
CA VAL A 80 15.91 9.03 -8.95
C VAL A 80 15.29 10.35 -9.41
N PRO A 81 15.72 11.50 -8.84
CA PRO A 81 15.28 12.81 -9.31
C PRO A 81 15.56 13.02 -10.80
N ARG A 82 14.63 13.66 -11.52
CA ARG A 82 14.73 13.82 -12.99
C ARG A 82 15.99 14.57 -13.43
N ASP A 83 16.42 15.54 -12.63
CA ASP A 83 17.65 16.32 -12.83
C ASP A 83 18.93 15.50 -12.62
N GLN A 84 18.83 14.29 -12.08
CA GLN A 84 19.96 13.38 -11.85
C GLN A 84 20.04 12.23 -12.86
N LEU A 85 19.02 12.07 -13.71
CA LEU A 85 18.96 10.97 -14.68
C LEU A 85 20.05 11.05 -15.76
N GLU A 86 20.43 12.27 -16.15
CA GLU A 86 21.44 12.50 -17.20
C GLU A 86 22.89 12.47 -16.65
N LEU A 87 23.08 12.31 -15.34
CA LEU A 87 24.41 12.20 -14.73
C LEU A 87 25.03 10.83 -15.03
N THR A 88 26.35 10.80 -15.07
CA THR A 88 27.12 9.55 -14.96
C THR A 88 27.03 9.00 -13.53
N VAL A 89 27.29 7.70 -13.37
CA VAL A 89 27.37 7.06 -12.04
C VAL A 89 28.35 7.81 -11.14
N ARG A 90 29.53 8.16 -11.64
CA ARG A 90 30.54 8.92 -10.87
C ARG A 90 29.99 10.27 -10.40
N GLU A 91 29.40 11.07 -11.29
CA GLU A 91 28.84 12.38 -10.94
C GLU A 91 27.67 12.27 -9.96
N PHE A 92 26.85 11.23 -10.11
CA PHE A 92 25.74 10.95 -9.21
C PHE A 92 26.22 10.67 -7.77
N PHE A 93 27.25 9.83 -7.61
CA PHE A 93 27.85 9.55 -6.30
C PHE A 93 28.67 10.71 -5.74
N GLU A 94 29.33 11.51 -6.59
CA GLU A 94 30.08 12.69 -6.14
C GLU A 94 29.16 13.71 -5.44
N LYS A 95 27.90 13.85 -5.91
CA LYS A 95 26.88 14.70 -5.26
C LYS A 95 26.46 14.25 -3.87
N CYS A 96 26.77 13.02 -3.47
CA CYS A 96 26.47 12.53 -2.12
C CYS A 96 27.43 13.10 -1.06
N PHE A 97 28.53 13.73 -1.48
CA PHE A 97 29.56 14.24 -0.59
C PHE A 97 29.67 15.77 -0.67
N PRO A 98 29.75 16.48 0.47
CA PRO A 98 29.89 17.93 0.48
C PRO A 98 31.30 18.40 0.05
N LYS A 99 32.27 17.49 0.02
CA LYS A 99 33.68 17.75 -0.33
C LYS A 99 34.15 16.70 -1.32
N LYS A 100 35.12 17.08 -2.16
CA LYS A 100 35.72 16.17 -3.12
C LYS A 100 36.40 15.00 -2.43
N ILE A 101 36.09 13.79 -2.89
CA ILE A 101 36.65 12.53 -2.40
C ILE A 101 37.61 11.98 -3.46
N TYR A 102 38.85 11.70 -3.07
CA TYR A 102 39.90 11.25 -3.99
C TYR A 102 39.85 9.74 -4.27
N ASP A 103 39.30 8.95 -3.34
CA ASP A 103 39.09 7.51 -3.42
C ASP A 103 37.63 7.14 -3.76
N LEU A 104 36.95 7.99 -4.54
CA LEU A 104 35.53 7.80 -4.85
C LEU A 104 35.26 6.53 -5.65
N ASP A 105 36.07 6.23 -6.66
CA ASP A 105 35.86 5.07 -7.54
C ASP A 105 35.88 3.72 -6.78
N PRO A 106 36.89 3.42 -5.93
CA PRO A 106 36.86 2.23 -5.08
C PRO A 106 35.62 2.16 -4.17
N LYS A 107 35.20 3.30 -3.58
CA LYS A 107 34.01 3.34 -2.75
C LYS A 107 32.74 3.04 -3.53
N ILE A 108 32.65 3.52 -4.77
CA ILE A 108 31.55 3.19 -5.68
C ILE A 108 31.53 1.69 -5.92
N ASP A 109 32.67 1.09 -6.27
CA ASP A 109 32.77 -0.35 -6.53
C ASP A 109 32.31 -1.19 -5.32
N ASP A 110 32.76 -0.83 -4.11
CA ASP A 110 32.38 -1.50 -2.86
C ASP A 110 30.86 -1.46 -2.63
N VAL A 111 30.22 -0.29 -2.79
CA VAL A 111 28.76 -0.17 -2.57
C VAL A 111 27.95 -0.80 -3.69
N LEU A 112 28.46 -0.79 -4.93
CA LEU A 112 27.82 -1.47 -6.06
C LEU A 112 27.83 -2.99 -5.86
N GLU A 113 28.88 -3.54 -5.24
CA GLU A 113 28.91 -4.93 -4.80
C GLU A 113 27.84 -5.20 -3.74
N VAL A 114 27.72 -4.34 -2.72
CA VAL A 114 26.69 -4.46 -1.67
C VAL A 114 25.27 -4.46 -2.22
N VAL A 115 24.98 -3.72 -3.30
CA VAL A 115 23.64 -3.72 -3.91
C VAL A 115 23.49 -4.73 -5.04
N ASN A 116 24.44 -5.65 -5.21
CA ASN A 116 24.48 -6.66 -6.27
C ASN A 116 24.30 -6.04 -7.68
N LEU A 117 25.02 -4.95 -7.94
CA LEU A 117 25.06 -4.26 -9.22
C LEU A 117 26.46 -4.37 -9.84
N LYS A 118 26.97 -5.60 -9.98
CA LYS A 118 28.24 -5.86 -10.66
C LYS A 118 28.10 -5.72 -12.18
N GLY A 119 29.17 -5.27 -12.82
CA GLY A 119 29.39 -5.54 -14.25
C GLY A 119 30.10 -4.42 -14.99
N HIS A 120 31.35 -4.69 -15.42
CA HIS A 120 32.14 -3.96 -16.42
C HIS A 120 32.96 -2.76 -15.91
N GLU A 121 34.22 -2.69 -16.38
CA GLU A 121 35.24 -1.65 -16.14
C GLU A 121 34.83 -0.21 -16.53
N LYS A 122 33.57 0.02 -16.94
CA LYS A 122 33.04 1.32 -17.39
C LYS A 122 31.72 1.72 -16.73
N MET A 123 31.35 1.13 -15.59
CA MET A 123 30.11 1.52 -14.90
C MET A 123 30.11 2.98 -14.46
N HIS A 124 31.28 3.52 -14.09
CA HIS A 124 31.41 4.89 -13.57
C HIS A 124 30.96 5.95 -14.58
N ASP A 125 31.20 5.70 -15.88
CA ASP A 125 30.89 6.64 -16.96
C ASP A 125 29.49 6.44 -17.55
N ARG A 126 28.77 5.41 -17.09
CA ARG A 126 27.44 5.10 -17.59
C ARG A 126 26.41 6.09 -17.03
N ILE A 127 25.45 6.49 -17.86
CA ILE A 127 24.40 7.45 -17.49
C ILE A 127 23.29 6.75 -16.68
N ILE A 128 22.80 7.37 -15.61
CA ILE A 128 21.77 6.83 -14.69
C ILE A 128 20.48 6.43 -15.45
N LYS A 129 20.05 7.24 -16.42
CA LYS A 129 18.87 6.98 -17.26
C LYS A 129 18.93 5.68 -18.05
N SER A 130 20.15 5.18 -18.33
CA SER A 130 20.34 3.95 -19.11
C SER A 130 20.15 2.67 -18.28
N PHE A 131 20.03 2.79 -16.97
CA PHE A 131 19.76 1.67 -16.07
C PHE A 131 18.27 1.36 -16.02
N SER A 132 17.93 0.08 -15.81
CA SER A 132 16.54 -0.31 -15.55
C SER A 132 16.04 0.27 -14.22
N GLY A 133 14.72 0.36 -14.02
CA GLY A 133 14.15 0.87 -12.76
C GLY A 133 14.66 0.13 -11.51
N GLY A 134 14.82 -1.19 -11.58
CA GLY A 134 15.41 -1.97 -10.48
C GLY A 134 16.89 -1.68 -10.23
N GLN A 135 17.66 -1.45 -11.30
CA GLN A 135 19.05 -1.00 -11.18
C GLN A 135 19.16 0.43 -10.64
N GLN A 136 18.24 1.33 -11.02
CA GLN A 136 18.15 2.68 -10.46
C GLN A 136 17.81 2.66 -8.97
N ALA A 137 16.90 1.79 -8.54
CA ALA A 137 16.61 1.59 -7.11
C ALA A 137 17.85 1.12 -6.33
N ARG A 138 18.62 0.17 -6.88
CA ARG A 138 19.92 -0.25 -6.32
C ARG A 138 20.93 0.89 -6.24
N LEU A 139 21.00 1.74 -7.25
CA LEU A 139 21.87 2.92 -7.24
C LEU A 139 21.46 3.94 -6.16
N LEU A 140 20.16 4.15 -5.92
CA LEU A 140 19.67 5.01 -4.84
C LEU A 140 20.06 4.47 -3.46
N LEU A 141 19.89 3.17 -3.27
CA LEU A 141 20.34 2.51 -2.04
C LEU A 141 21.86 2.66 -1.86
N ALA A 142 22.65 2.37 -2.89
CA ALA A 142 24.09 2.55 -2.86
C ALA A 142 24.49 4.00 -2.56
N SER A 143 23.75 4.98 -3.08
CA SER A 143 24.01 6.41 -2.82
C SER A 143 23.80 6.82 -1.36
N ALA A 144 22.91 6.13 -0.64
CA ALA A 144 22.76 6.30 0.80
C ALA A 144 23.88 5.60 1.58
N LEU A 145 24.28 4.40 1.15
CA LEU A 145 25.31 3.59 1.82
C LEU A 145 26.73 4.16 1.68
N ILE A 146 27.07 4.74 0.53
CA ILE A 146 28.42 5.27 0.27
C ILE A 146 28.81 6.39 1.24
N GLN A 147 27.81 7.07 1.83
CA GLN A 147 27.98 8.14 2.80
C GLN A 147 28.42 7.62 4.19
N ASP A 148 28.37 6.31 4.41
CA ASP A 148 28.64 5.65 5.69
C ASP A 148 27.89 6.29 6.88
N PRO A 149 26.56 6.42 6.81
CA PRO A 149 25.79 7.22 7.78
C PRO A 149 25.66 6.54 9.15
N ASP A 150 25.68 7.31 10.23
CA ASP A 150 25.31 6.85 11.58
C ASP A 150 23.85 6.38 11.68
N VAL A 151 22.96 7.00 10.89
CA VAL A 151 21.54 6.63 10.76
C VAL A 151 21.19 6.46 9.29
N LEU A 152 20.81 5.24 8.91
CA LEU A 152 20.34 4.90 7.58
C LEU A 152 18.81 4.85 7.56
N LEU A 153 18.19 5.69 6.72
CA LEU A 153 16.74 5.70 6.49
C LEU A 153 16.44 5.06 5.14
N LEU A 154 15.63 4.00 5.13
CA LEU A 154 15.29 3.26 3.93
C LEU A 154 13.79 3.34 3.66
N ASP A 155 13.40 4.02 2.58
CA ASP A 155 12.00 4.13 2.17
C ASP A 155 11.71 3.14 1.03
N GLU A 156 11.05 2.04 1.36
CA GLU A 156 10.70 0.93 0.47
C GLU A 156 11.89 0.35 -0.33
N PRO A 157 12.98 -0.09 0.34
CA PRO A 157 14.21 -0.51 -0.34
C PRO A 157 14.08 -1.84 -1.09
N THR A 158 13.04 -2.62 -0.81
CA THR A 158 12.73 -3.88 -1.50
C THR A 158 12.03 -3.66 -2.84
N ASN A 159 11.48 -2.47 -3.08
CA ASN A 159 10.78 -2.18 -4.33
C ASN A 159 11.73 -2.27 -5.52
N ASN A 160 11.27 -2.93 -6.58
CA ASN A 160 12.03 -3.17 -7.80
C ASN A 160 13.30 -4.04 -7.64
N LEU A 161 13.50 -4.69 -6.49
CA LEU A 161 14.51 -5.74 -6.32
C LEU A 161 13.92 -7.11 -6.65
N ASP A 162 14.78 -7.99 -7.19
CA ASP A 162 14.50 -9.41 -7.34
C ASP A 162 14.81 -10.16 -6.03
N LYS A 163 14.42 -11.44 -5.94
CA LYS A 163 14.64 -12.26 -4.74
C LYS A 163 16.10 -12.32 -4.30
N ALA A 164 17.03 -12.38 -5.26
CA ALA A 164 18.46 -12.39 -4.97
C ALA A 164 18.96 -11.05 -4.41
N GLY A 165 18.49 -9.93 -4.95
CA GLY A 165 18.78 -8.59 -4.44
C GLY A 165 18.22 -8.36 -3.04
N ILE A 166 16.99 -8.82 -2.77
CA ILE A 166 16.39 -8.74 -1.43
C ILE A 166 17.22 -9.55 -0.43
N ALA A 167 17.61 -10.79 -0.77
CA ALA A 167 18.44 -11.61 0.10
C ALA A 167 19.80 -10.95 0.40
N HIS A 168 20.47 -10.41 -0.62
CA HIS A 168 21.76 -9.74 -0.46
C HIS A 168 21.66 -8.48 0.42
N LEU A 169 20.63 -7.65 0.19
CA LEU A 169 20.35 -6.49 1.04
C LEU A 169 20.03 -6.91 2.48
N THR A 170 19.27 -7.97 2.65
CA THR A 170 18.92 -8.53 3.96
C THR A 170 20.17 -8.89 4.74
N ASP A 171 21.09 -9.63 4.13
CA ASP A 171 22.31 -10.07 4.78
C ASP A 171 23.23 -8.90 5.11
N PHE A 172 23.35 -7.92 4.22
CA PHE A 172 24.04 -6.66 4.51
C PHE A 172 23.44 -5.94 5.73
N LEU A 173 22.11 -5.78 5.79
CA LEU A 173 21.44 -5.08 6.89
C LEU A 173 21.54 -5.84 8.21
N LYS A 174 21.63 -7.18 8.20
CA LYS A 174 21.92 -7.97 9.40
C LYS A 174 23.31 -7.67 9.95
N GLU A 175 24.31 -7.51 9.08
CA GLU A 175 25.69 -7.22 9.48
C GLU A 175 25.95 -5.74 9.77
N TYR A 176 25.11 -4.84 9.24
CA TYR A 176 25.24 -3.40 9.45
C TYR A 176 25.16 -3.06 10.95
N LYS A 177 26.22 -2.43 11.47
CA LYS A 177 26.39 -2.16 12.91
C LYS A 177 25.75 -0.85 13.39
N LYS A 178 25.41 0.04 12.46
CA LYS A 178 24.86 1.37 12.77
C LYS A 178 23.33 1.32 12.75
N THR A 179 22.69 2.46 13.01
CA THR A 179 21.25 2.56 13.17
C THR A 179 20.54 2.48 11.83
N VAL A 180 19.44 1.73 11.74
CA VAL A 180 18.59 1.61 10.55
C VAL A 180 17.14 1.84 10.93
N ILE A 181 16.45 2.69 10.16
CA ILE A 181 14.99 2.79 10.18
C ILE A 181 14.48 2.47 8.78
N VAL A 182 13.63 1.46 8.67
CA VAL A 182 13.17 0.95 7.37
C VAL A 182 11.66 0.98 7.26
N ILE A 183 11.17 1.47 6.13
CA ILE A 183 9.79 1.34 5.67
C ILE A 183 9.80 0.27 4.58
N SER A 184 9.00 -0.77 4.71
CA SER A 184 8.82 -1.80 3.69
C SER A 184 7.48 -2.50 3.86
N HIS A 185 6.95 -3.04 2.77
CA HIS A 185 5.83 -3.97 2.77
C HIS A 185 6.24 -5.45 2.79
N ASP A 186 7.53 -5.78 2.74
CA ASP A 186 8.04 -7.16 2.74
C ASP A 186 8.24 -7.67 4.18
N ALA A 187 7.33 -8.54 4.64
CA ALA A 187 7.33 -9.02 6.01
C ALA A 187 8.51 -9.94 6.34
N GLU A 188 8.95 -10.79 5.41
CA GLU A 188 10.09 -11.68 5.62
C GLU A 188 11.39 -10.87 5.73
N PHE A 189 11.54 -9.87 4.87
CA PHE A 189 12.64 -8.92 4.91
C PHE A 189 12.72 -8.21 6.27
N LEU A 190 11.63 -7.58 6.69
CA LEU A 190 11.58 -6.85 7.96
C LEU A 190 11.87 -7.77 9.16
N ASN A 191 11.22 -8.93 9.22
CA ASN A 191 11.35 -9.86 10.34
C ASN A 191 12.77 -10.41 10.51
N SER A 192 13.58 -10.40 9.46
CA SER A 192 14.90 -11.02 9.48
C SER A 192 15.99 -10.24 10.22
N PHE A 193 15.80 -8.93 10.45
CA PHE A 193 16.84 -8.08 11.08
C PHE A 193 16.30 -6.99 12.01
N THR A 194 14.99 -6.71 12.03
CA THR A 194 14.44 -5.65 12.88
C THR A 194 14.16 -6.17 14.29
N GLU A 195 14.32 -5.29 15.27
CA GLU A 195 14.18 -5.59 16.70
C GLU A 195 13.04 -4.78 17.36
N GLY A 196 12.32 -4.00 16.56
CA GLY A 196 11.16 -3.26 17.01
C GLY A 196 10.45 -2.54 15.87
N VAL A 197 9.24 -2.06 16.17
CA VAL A 197 8.38 -1.34 15.23
C VAL A 197 7.95 -0.02 15.84
N LEU A 198 8.19 1.06 15.09
CA LEU A 198 7.56 2.36 15.27
C LEU A 198 6.26 2.33 14.48
N TYR A 199 5.13 2.14 15.14
CA TYR A 199 3.82 2.10 14.51
C TYR A 199 3.20 3.50 14.49
N LEU A 200 3.14 4.11 13.31
CA LEU A 200 2.49 5.38 13.07
C LEU A 200 1.00 5.16 12.79
N ASN A 201 0.20 5.53 13.78
CA ASN A 201 -1.24 5.41 13.72
C ASN A 201 -1.83 6.63 12.99
N ILE A 202 -2.41 6.43 11.81
CA ILE A 202 -2.97 7.51 10.97
C ILE A 202 -4.10 8.30 11.67
N TYR A 203 -4.77 7.71 12.66
CA TYR A 203 -5.95 8.30 13.29
C TYR A 203 -5.61 9.13 14.51
N THR A 204 -4.78 8.57 15.40
CA THR A 204 -4.26 9.31 16.56
C THR A 204 -3.13 10.24 16.16
N ARG A 205 -2.50 10.00 14.99
CA ARG A 205 -1.29 10.69 14.51
C ARG A 205 -0.12 10.57 15.48
N LYS A 206 -0.18 9.54 16.34
CA LYS A 206 0.84 9.20 17.33
C LYS A 206 1.67 8.03 16.85
N ILE A 207 2.87 7.93 17.42
CA ILE A 207 3.76 6.79 17.23
C ILE A 207 3.73 5.91 18.48
N GLU A 208 3.47 4.64 18.27
CA GLU A 208 3.52 3.60 19.29
C GLU A 208 4.78 2.75 19.08
N ASN A 209 5.56 2.55 20.14
CA ASN A 209 6.81 1.80 20.08
C ASN A 209 6.60 0.38 20.56
N TYR A 210 6.93 -0.57 19.70
CA TYR A 210 6.87 -2.00 19.99
C TYR A 210 8.26 -2.61 19.91
N VAL A 211 8.53 -3.57 20.79
CA VAL A 211 9.81 -4.28 20.86
C VAL A 211 9.56 -5.75 20.53
N GLY A 212 10.41 -6.32 19.67
CA GLY A 212 10.30 -7.70 19.20
C GLY A 212 10.48 -7.80 17.69
N ASP A 213 10.50 -9.04 17.21
CA ASP A 213 10.49 -9.31 15.78
C ASP A 213 9.19 -8.83 15.13
N TYR A 214 9.25 -8.60 13.81
CA TYR A 214 8.14 -8.00 13.07
C TYR A 214 6.84 -8.80 13.21
N PHE A 215 6.88 -10.13 13.08
CA PHE A 215 5.68 -10.96 13.14
C PHE A 215 5.02 -10.96 14.51
N ALA A 216 5.80 -11.03 15.60
CA ALA A 216 5.28 -10.96 16.95
C ALA A 216 4.59 -9.61 17.20
N VAL A 217 5.20 -8.51 16.75
CA VAL A 217 4.65 -7.17 16.89
C VAL A 217 3.38 -6.99 16.06
N VAL A 218 3.35 -7.44 14.80
CA VAL A 218 2.13 -7.37 13.97
C VAL A 218 0.98 -8.15 14.61
N LYS A 219 1.27 -9.33 15.18
CA LYS A 219 0.27 -10.12 15.92
C LYS A 219 -0.24 -9.38 17.16
N GLN A 220 0.66 -8.72 17.90
CA GLN A 220 0.30 -7.90 19.06
C GLN A 220 -0.60 -6.72 18.66
N ILE A 221 -0.21 -5.95 17.63
CA ILE A 221 -0.98 -4.82 17.10
C ILE A 221 -2.36 -5.29 16.65
N THR A 222 -2.42 -6.40 15.91
CA THR A 222 -3.69 -6.96 15.40
C THR A 222 -4.61 -7.38 16.55
N ALA A 223 -4.09 -8.10 17.55
CA ALA A 223 -4.87 -8.50 18.72
C ALA A 223 -5.37 -7.29 19.53
N GLN A 224 -4.56 -6.22 19.62
CA GLN A 224 -4.96 -4.98 20.28
C GLN A 224 -6.09 -4.28 19.53
N ILE A 225 -5.95 -4.12 18.21
CA ILE A 225 -6.97 -3.55 17.33
C ILE A 225 -8.27 -4.38 17.43
N GLU A 226 -8.20 -5.71 17.40
CA GLU A 226 -9.38 -6.57 17.55
C GLU A 226 -10.06 -6.38 18.90
N LYS A 227 -9.30 -6.30 19.99
CA LYS A 227 -9.81 -6.07 21.34
C LYS A 227 -10.50 -4.71 21.46
N GLU A 228 -9.90 -3.66 20.89
CA GLU A 228 -10.50 -2.32 20.83
C GLU A 228 -11.78 -2.32 19.99
N ASN A 229 -11.79 -2.98 18.83
CA ASN A 229 -12.98 -3.13 18.00
C ASN A 229 -14.12 -3.86 18.73
N MET A 230 -13.81 -4.94 19.45
CA MET A 230 -14.80 -5.68 20.24
C MET A 230 -15.41 -4.82 21.35
N LYS A 231 -14.56 -4.11 22.12
CA LYS A 231 -15.03 -3.19 23.17
C LYS A 231 -15.94 -2.11 22.60
N ASN A 232 -15.55 -1.52 21.50
CA ASN A 232 -16.31 -0.44 20.86
C ASN A 232 -17.59 -0.92 20.19
N ALA A 233 -17.63 -2.17 19.68
CA ALA A 233 -18.87 -2.80 19.21
C ALA A 233 -19.84 -3.09 20.37
N GLN A 234 -19.34 -3.50 21.54
CA GLN A 234 -20.14 -3.69 22.75
C GLN A 234 -20.70 -2.35 23.25
N LEU A 235 -19.85 -1.33 23.37
CA LEU A 235 -20.25 0.05 23.69
C LEU A 235 -21.33 0.57 22.74
N ALA A 236 -21.17 0.38 21.42
CA ALA A 236 -22.16 0.81 20.44
C ALA A 236 -23.52 0.12 20.61
N LYS A 237 -23.55 -1.18 20.93
CA LYS A 237 -24.80 -1.90 21.24
C LYS A 237 -25.45 -1.38 22.53
N GLU A 238 -24.65 -1.11 23.56
CA GLU A 238 -25.15 -0.58 24.82
C GLU A 238 -25.71 0.85 24.67
N ILE A 239 -25.02 1.69 23.91
CA ILE A 239 -25.49 3.04 23.53
C ILE A 239 -26.83 2.94 22.81
N GLN A 240 -26.95 2.06 21.80
CA GLN A 240 -28.21 1.89 21.07
C GLN A 240 -29.34 1.41 21.99
N ALA A 241 -29.09 0.39 22.81
CA ALA A 241 -30.08 -0.11 23.77
C ALA A 241 -30.53 0.97 24.77
N ASN A 242 -29.60 1.83 25.23
CA ASN A 242 -29.91 2.95 26.12
C ASN A 242 -30.66 4.07 25.39
N LYS A 243 -30.37 4.34 24.11
CA LYS A 243 -31.16 5.26 23.27
C LYS A 243 -32.59 4.77 23.08
N ASP A 244 -32.77 3.48 22.78
CA ASP A 244 -34.09 2.88 22.58
C ASP A 244 -34.92 2.94 23.87
N LYS A 245 -34.31 2.61 25.02
CA LYS A 245 -34.93 2.77 26.34
C LYS A 245 -35.27 4.23 26.64
N ALA A 246 -34.35 5.16 26.40
CA ALA A 246 -34.58 6.58 26.63
C ALA A 246 -35.76 7.10 25.79
N ASN A 247 -35.87 6.68 24.54
CA ASN A 247 -36.98 7.04 23.66
C ASN A 247 -38.31 6.45 24.15
N PHE A 248 -38.31 5.17 24.55
CA PHE A 248 -39.47 4.52 25.13
C PHE A 248 -39.96 5.21 26.42
N PHE A 249 -39.04 5.56 27.34
CA PHE A 249 -39.39 6.24 28.59
C PHE A 249 -39.77 7.70 28.38
N ALA A 250 -39.25 8.37 27.34
CA ALA A 250 -39.64 9.74 26.99
C ALA A 250 -41.09 9.85 26.51
N MET A 251 -41.64 8.79 25.93
CA MET A 251 -43.05 8.70 25.54
C MET A 251 -44.00 8.48 26.73
N LYS A 252 -43.46 8.15 27.93
CA LYS A 252 -44.25 7.97 29.16
C LYS A 252 -44.22 9.24 30.02
N GLY A 253 -45.39 9.67 30.51
CA GLY A 253 -45.52 10.84 31.38
C GLY A 253 -44.97 10.65 32.80
N GLY A 254 -44.75 11.75 33.53
CA GLY A 254 -44.36 11.74 34.95
C GLY A 254 -42.89 11.43 35.20
N GLN A 255 -42.60 10.66 36.27
CA GLN A 255 -41.24 10.32 36.73
C GLN A 255 -40.39 9.61 35.66
N MET A 256 -41.02 8.95 34.68
CA MET A 256 -40.33 8.26 33.57
C MET A 256 -39.57 9.23 32.65
N ARG A 257 -40.00 10.48 32.55
CA ARG A 257 -39.31 11.52 31.76
C ARG A 257 -37.97 11.93 32.40
N MET A 258 -37.87 11.86 33.73
CA MET A 258 -36.60 12.09 34.45
C MET A 258 -35.60 10.94 34.24
N VAL A 259 -36.10 9.70 34.16
CA VAL A 259 -35.29 8.52 33.83
C VAL A 259 -34.75 8.60 32.41
N ALA A 260 -35.59 9.02 31.44
CA ALA A 260 -35.16 9.25 30.06
C ALA A 260 -34.06 10.33 29.96
N LYS A 261 -34.14 11.41 30.74
CA LYS A 261 -33.09 12.45 30.78
C LYS A 261 -31.74 11.90 31.24
N ARG A 262 -31.71 11.19 32.38
CA ARG A 262 -30.48 10.55 32.90
C ARG A 262 -29.90 9.52 31.93
N MET A 263 -30.75 8.78 31.22
CA MET A 263 -30.29 7.83 30.21
C MET A 263 -29.66 8.52 29.00
N ARG A 264 -30.13 9.71 28.61
CA ARG A 264 -29.50 10.51 27.54
C ARG A 264 -28.15 11.06 27.95
N GLU A 265 -28.04 11.60 29.17
CA GLU A 265 -26.77 12.08 29.74
C GLU A 265 -25.74 10.94 29.79
N LYS A 266 -26.15 9.74 30.23
CA LYS A 266 -25.28 8.56 30.22
C LYS A 266 -24.88 8.12 28.80
N VAL A 267 -25.79 8.23 27.83
CA VAL A 267 -25.50 7.94 26.42
C VAL A 267 -24.44 8.90 25.87
N GLU A 268 -24.56 10.19 26.18
CA GLU A 268 -23.61 11.22 25.75
C GLU A 268 -22.20 10.96 26.33
N GLU A 269 -22.12 10.65 27.63
CA GLU A 269 -20.86 10.26 28.28
C GLU A 269 -20.24 8.98 27.68
N MET A 270 -21.05 7.97 27.36
CA MET A 270 -20.59 6.75 26.67
C MET A 270 -20.16 7.01 25.22
N GLU A 271 -20.75 7.99 24.55
CA GLU A 271 -20.37 8.41 23.20
C GLU A 271 -19.04 9.16 23.21
N GLU A 272 -18.76 9.98 24.23
CA GLU A 272 -17.48 10.66 24.44
C GLU A 272 -16.36 9.70 24.88
N ALA A 273 -16.67 8.71 25.73
CA ALA A 273 -15.71 7.70 26.20
C ALA A 273 -15.36 6.64 25.14
N LYS A 274 -16.09 6.62 24.03
CA LYS A 274 -15.79 5.75 22.90
C LYS A 274 -14.44 6.19 22.34
N VAL A 275 -13.41 5.35 22.52
CA VAL A 275 -12.15 5.48 21.75
C VAL A 275 -12.58 5.60 20.31
N ASP A 276 -12.11 6.64 19.64
CA ASP A 276 -12.56 7.11 18.33
C ASP A 276 -12.41 6.00 17.27
N ILE A 277 -13.31 5.01 17.27
CA ILE A 277 -13.48 4.05 16.20
C ILE A 277 -14.19 4.82 15.12
N ARG A 278 -13.35 5.49 14.36
CA ARG A 278 -13.76 6.29 13.24
C ARG A 278 -14.16 5.33 12.13
N LYS A 279 -15.11 5.75 11.32
CA LYS A 279 -15.92 4.92 10.41
C LYS A 279 -15.11 4.01 9.45
N GLU A 280 -13.83 4.32 9.24
CA GLU A 280 -12.86 3.54 8.44
C GLU A 280 -12.38 2.24 9.11
N ASP A 281 -12.60 2.04 10.42
CA ASP A 281 -12.36 0.77 11.11
C ASP A 281 -13.37 -0.32 10.75
N LYS A 282 -14.43 0.04 10.02
CA LYS A 282 -15.39 -0.94 9.53
C LYS A 282 -14.75 -1.75 8.43
N THR A 283 -14.79 -3.06 8.55
CA THR A 283 -14.51 -3.93 7.41
C THR A 283 -15.66 -3.79 6.40
N ILE A 284 -15.33 -3.73 5.11
CA ILE A 284 -16.34 -3.80 4.05
C ILE A 284 -17.23 -5.03 4.24
N ARG A 285 -18.49 -4.92 3.80
CA ARG A 285 -19.40 -6.06 3.90
C ARG A 285 -18.99 -7.13 2.89
N ALA A 286 -19.31 -8.39 3.19
CA ALA A 286 -19.18 -9.46 2.21
C ALA A 286 -19.96 -9.09 0.93
N PHE A 287 -19.32 -9.31 -0.21
CA PHE A 287 -19.86 -9.00 -1.53
C PHE A 287 -19.49 -10.10 -2.50
N THR A 288 -20.14 -10.10 -3.67
CA THR A 288 -19.86 -10.99 -4.77
C THR A 288 -19.76 -10.16 -6.03
N ILE A 289 -18.75 -10.44 -6.87
CA ILE A 289 -18.64 -9.85 -8.20
C ILE A 289 -19.49 -10.71 -9.13
N PRO A 290 -20.60 -10.19 -9.70
CA PRO A 290 -21.41 -10.97 -10.63
C PRO A 290 -20.62 -11.22 -11.92
N SER A 291 -20.86 -12.36 -12.58
CA SER A 291 -20.36 -12.61 -13.93
C SER A 291 -21.50 -12.62 -14.94
N GLN A 292 -21.19 -12.50 -16.24
CA GLN A 292 -22.18 -12.60 -17.31
C GLN A 292 -22.72 -14.05 -17.44
N PRO A 293 -23.99 -14.31 -17.12
CA PRO A 293 -24.54 -15.66 -17.14
C PRO A 293 -24.64 -16.23 -18.56
N GLU A 294 -24.89 -15.40 -19.57
CA GLU A 294 -25.11 -15.79 -20.97
C GLU A 294 -23.86 -16.32 -21.70
N LEU A 295 -22.66 -16.03 -21.19
CA LEU A 295 -21.43 -16.44 -21.87
C LEU A 295 -21.21 -17.96 -21.76
N THR A 296 -20.86 -18.60 -22.87
CA THR A 296 -20.47 -20.02 -22.91
C THR A 296 -19.20 -20.19 -23.73
N GLY A 297 -18.46 -21.27 -23.45
CA GLY A 297 -17.24 -21.58 -24.19
C GLY A 297 -16.02 -20.79 -23.73
N GLU A 298 -15.17 -20.43 -24.70
CA GLU A 298 -13.91 -19.72 -24.51
C GLU A 298 -14.14 -18.21 -24.41
N LEU A 299 -13.63 -17.58 -23.36
CA LEU A 299 -13.79 -16.14 -23.10
C LEU A 299 -12.57 -15.34 -23.56
N LEU A 300 -11.37 -15.93 -23.41
CA LEU A 300 -10.11 -15.34 -23.85
C LEU A 300 -9.18 -16.45 -24.34
N ASN A 301 -8.65 -16.27 -25.55
CA ASN A 301 -7.57 -17.09 -26.09
C ASN A 301 -6.27 -16.29 -26.08
N ILE A 302 -5.17 -16.88 -25.59
CA ILE A 302 -3.82 -16.32 -25.65
C ILE A 302 -2.92 -17.32 -26.39
N SER A 303 -2.47 -16.92 -27.57
CA SER A 303 -1.58 -17.66 -28.48
C SER A 303 -0.13 -17.16 -28.45
N SER A 304 0.07 -15.90 -28.07
CA SER A 304 1.38 -15.32 -27.79
C SER A 304 1.24 -14.13 -26.84
N PHE A 305 2.35 -13.75 -26.24
CA PHE A 305 2.48 -12.53 -25.45
C PHE A 305 3.89 -11.96 -25.63
N SER A 306 4.03 -10.65 -25.37
CA SER A 306 5.32 -9.96 -25.41
C SER A 306 5.82 -9.70 -24.00
N VAL A 307 7.08 -10.03 -23.74
CA VAL A 307 7.80 -9.71 -22.49
C VAL A 307 8.95 -8.77 -22.76
N LEU A 308 9.28 -7.91 -21.80
CA LEU A 308 10.45 -7.06 -21.87
C LEU A 308 11.66 -7.82 -21.32
N LYS A 309 12.62 -8.14 -22.20
CA LYS A 309 13.92 -8.72 -21.81
C LYS A 309 15.02 -7.77 -22.27
N ASN A 310 15.84 -7.27 -21.34
CA ASN A 310 16.89 -6.27 -21.61
C ASN A 310 16.36 -5.03 -22.36
N HIS A 311 15.19 -4.51 -21.95
CA HIS A 311 14.51 -3.38 -22.60
C HIS A 311 14.10 -3.61 -24.07
N LYS A 312 14.11 -4.86 -24.55
CA LYS A 312 13.62 -5.23 -25.87
C LYS A 312 12.39 -6.14 -25.74
N PRO A 313 11.32 -5.90 -26.52
CA PRO A 313 10.18 -6.80 -26.55
C PRO A 313 10.59 -8.12 -27.20
N VAL A 314 10.36 -9.22 -26.48
CA VAL A 314 10.54 -10.59 -26.96
C VAL A 314 9.17 -11.26 -26.95
N GLU A 315 8.77 -11.80 -28.10
CA GLU A 315 7.51 -12.52 -28.22
C GLU A 315 7.69 -13.98 -27.79
N LYS A 316 6.83 -14.47 -26.90
CA LYS A 316 6.72 -15.87 -26.49
C LYS A 316 5.39 -16.43 -26.97
N LYS A 317 5.42 -17.65 -27.52
CA LYS A 317 4.20 -18.37 -27.96
C LYS A 317 3.69 -19.24 -26.82
N ILE A 318 2.39 -19.27 -26.63
CA ILE A 318 1.70 -20.09 -25.64
C ILE A 318 0.37 -20.58 -26.23
N LYS A 319 -0.27 -21.57 -25.62
CA LYS A 319 -1.64 -21.95 -25.97
C LYS A 319 -2.46 -21.99 -24.70
N LEU A 320 -3.06 -20.86 -24.35
CA LEU A 320 -3.84 -20.68 -23.14
C LEU A 320 -5.25 -20.24 -23.49
N SER A 321 -6.25 -20.87 -22.86
CA SER A 321 -7.66 -20.67 -23.15
C SER A 321 -8.41 -20.53 -21.82
N LEU A 322 -8.92 -19.33 -21.55
CA LEU A 322 -9.67 -19.05 -20.33
C LEU A 322 -11.16 -19.24 -20.61
N LYS A 323 -11.79 -20.03 -19.76
CA LYS A 323 -13.23 -20.29 -19.74
C LYS A 323 -13.82 -19.78 -18.42
N LYS A 324 -15.14 -19.90 -18.24
CA LYS A 324 -15.78 -19.63 -16.94
C LYS A 324 -15.10 -20.40 -15.81
N LYS A 325 -15.00 -19.78 -14.64
CA LYS A 325 -14.35 -20.30 -13.43
C LYS A 325 -12.85 -20.57 -13.58
N PHE A 326 -12.22 -20.14 -14.67
CA PHE A 326 -10.78 -20.30 -14.85
C PHE A 326 -10.04 -19.08 -14.32
N HIS A 327 -9.19 -19.28 -13.32
CA HIS A 327 -8.40 -18.24 -12.68
C HIS A 327 -6.93 -18.40 -13.02
N LEU A 328 -6.39 -17.43 -13.76
CA LEU A 328 -4.98 -17.36 -14.15
C LEU A 328 -4.22 -16.43 -13.22
N LEU A 329 -3.12 -16.89 -12.64
CA LEU A 329 -2.14 -16.04 -11.96
C LEU A 329 -1.01 -15.71 -12.91
N LEU A 330 -0.73 -14.42 -13.12
CA LEU A 330 0.45 -13.96 -13.83
C LEU A 330 1.59 -13.73 -12.83
N ALA A 331 2.65 -14.52 -12.97
CA ALA A 331 3.86 -14.41 -12.17
C ALA A 331 5.02 -13.85 -13.01
N GLY A 332 5.98 -13.21 -12.35
CA GLY A 332 7.20 -12.73 -13.00
C GLY A 332 7.83 -11.54 -12.27
N PRO A 333 9.12 -11.28 -12.52
CA PRO A 333 9.85 -10.20 -11.88
C PRO A 333 9.29 -8.82 -12.25
N ASN A 334 9.56 -7.83 -11.40
CA ASN A 334 9.16 -6.45 -11.66
C ASN A 334 9.82 -5.92 -12.94
N GLY A 335 9.05 -5.19 -13.75
CA GLY A 335 9.53 -4.63 -15.02
C GLY A 335 9.53 -5.60 -16.22
N ILE A 336 9.11 -6.86 -16.07
CA ILE A 336 8.97 -7.80 -17.20
C ILE A 336 7.83 -7.44 -18.17
N GLY A 337 6.91 -6.56 -17.74
CA GLY A 337 5.78 -6.07 -18.54
C GLY A 337 4.41 -6.62 -18.17
N LYS A 338 4.19 -7.10 -16.93
CA LYS A 338 2.89 -7.63 -16.45
C LYS A 338 1.72 -6.67 -16.70
N SER A 339 1.81 -5.45 -16.19
CA SER A 339 0.78 -4.41 -16.36
C SER A 339 0.56 -4.05 -17.83
N THR A 340 1.64 -3.99 -18.63
CA THR A 340 1.56 -3.73 -20.07
C THR A 340 0.83 -4.85 -20.81
N LEU A 341 1.08 -6.11 -20.44
CA LEU A 341 0.36 -7.27 -20.99
C LEU A 341 -1.13 -7.18 -20.63
N LEU A 342 -1.46 -6.96 -19.35
CA LEU A 342 -2.84 -6.83 -18.89
C LEU A 342 -3.59 -5.69 -19.60
N GLU A 343 -2.97 -4.51 -19.73
CA GLU A 343 -3.54 -3.38 -20.44
C GLU A 343 -3.77 -3.68 -21.93
N SER A 344 -2.81 -4.34 -22.58
CA SER A 344 -2.96 -4.72 -23.99
C SER A 344 -4.09 -5.74 -24.20
N ILE A 345 -4.30 -6.66 -23.25
CA ILE A 345 -5.41 -7.62 -23.29
C ILE A 345 -6.72 -6.87 -23.07
N ALA A 346 -6.81 -6.05 -22.03
CA ALA A 346 -8.03 -5.31 -21.68
C ALA A 346 -8.51 -4.37 -22.79
N THR A 347 -7.57 -3.74 -23.52
CA THR A 347 -7.87 -2.84 -24.64
C THR A 347 -8.07 -3.55 -25.98
N GLY A 348 -7.86 -4.87 -26.05
CA GLY A 348 -7.96 -5.66 -27.28
C GLY A 348 -6.79 -5.47 -28.26
N ASN A 349 -5.71 -4.81 -27.85
CA ASN A 349 -4.53 -4.53 -28.68
C ASN A 349 -3.40 -5.57 -28.53
N ALA A 350 -3.56 -6.53 -27.62
CA ALA A 350 -2.59 -7.59 -27.39
C ALA A 350 -2.38 -8.46 -28.64
N LYS A 351 -1.15 -8.48 -29.15
CA LYS A 351 -0.76 -9.42 -30.21
C LYS A 351 -0.87 -10.84 -29.68
N GLY A 352 -1.72 -11.64 -30.31
CA GLY A 352 -1.91 -13.05 -29.97
C GLY A 352 -2.90 -13.29 -28.84
N ALA A 353 -3.56 -12.28 -28.27
CA ALA A 353 -4.68 -12.48 -27.36
C ALA A 353 -5.99 -12.00 -28.00
N LYS A 354 -7.04 -12.82 -27.92
CA LYS A 354 -8.35 -12.51 -28.48
C LYS A 354 -9.44 -12.78 -27.46
N ILE A 355 -10.17 -11.72 -27.10
CA ILE A 355 -11.37 -11.78 -26.26
C ILE A 355 -12.56 -12.17 -27.15
N ALA A 356 -13.41 -13.07 -26.66
CA ALA A 356 -14.61 -13.48 -27.38
C ALA A 356 -15.63 -12.32 -27.48
N GLU A 357 -16.43 -12.33 -28.53
CA GLU A 357 -17.43 -11.29 -28.76
C GLU A 357 -18.50 -11.27 -27.65
N GLY A 358 -18.89 -10.07 -27.19
CA GLY A 358 -19.86 -9.90 -26.11
C GLY A 358 -19.31 -10.10 -24.69
N VAL A 359 -18.03 -10.48 -24.54
CA VAL A 359 -17.37 -10.52 -23.22
C VAL A 359 -17.09 -9.10 -22.75
N ARG A 360 -17.63 -8.76 -21.60
CA ARG A 360 -17.34 -7.52 -20.88
C ARG A 360 -16.10 -7.71 -20.02
N VAL A 361 -15.14 -6.81 -20.21
CA VAL A 361 -13.89 -6.78 -19.44
C VAL A 361 -14.04 -5.83 -18.28
N GLY A 362 -13.82 -6.32 -17.06
CA GLY A 362 -13.65 -5.48 -15.87
C GLY A 362 -12.17 -5.42 -15.55
N TYR A 363 -11.59 -4.22 -15.49
CA TYR A 363 -10.15 -4.03 -15.26
C TYR A 363 -9.89 -3.18 -14.01
N TYR A 364 -9.23 -3.78 -13.03
CA TYR A 364 -8.64 -3.08 -11.89
C TYR A 364 -7.17 -2.78 -12.19
N ARG A 365 -6.84 -1.49 -12.32
CA ARG A 365 -5.46 -1.04 -12.55
C ARG A 365 -4.83 -0.54 -11.25
N GLN A 366 -3.53 -0.82 -11.09
CA GLN A 366 -2.73 -0.32 -9.96
C GLN A 366 -2.72 1.21 -9.85
N ASP A 367 -2.75 1.93 -10.97
CA ASP A 367 -2.75 3.40 -11.03
C ASP A 367 -4.15 4.03 -10.96
N PHE A 368 -5.20 3.20 -10.84
CA PHE A 368 -6.61 3.59 -10.90
C PHE A 368 -7.02 4.34 -12.16
N SER A 369 -6.28 4.26 -13.27
CA SER A 369 -6.59 5.04 -14.47
C SER A 369 -7.84 4.55 -15.22
N THR A 370 -8.49 3.48 -14.76
CA THR A 370 -9.83 3.10 -15.20
C THR A 370 -10.91 4.01 -14.64
N LEU A 371 -10.61 4.77 -13.58
CA LEU A 371 -11.47 5.80 -13.02
C LEU A 371 -11.16 7.17 -13.64
N ASP A 372 -12.20 7.94 -13.95
CA ASP A 372 -12.05 9.35 -14.30
C ASP A 372 -11.93 10.17 -13.01
N PHE A 373 -10.77 10.78 -12.77
CA PHE A 373 -10.50 11.55 -11.56
C PHE A 373 -11.26 12.87 -11.47
N SER A 374 -11.81 13.35 -12.59
CA SER A 374 -12.64 14.54 -12.64
C SER A 374 -14.08 14.27 -12.22
N ASP A 375 -14.54 13.03 -12.38
CA ASP A 375 -15.87 12.57 -11.98
C ASP A 375 -16.02 12.48 -10.47
N THR A 376 -17.25 12.67 -10.01
CA THR A 376 -17.66 12.25 -8.68
C THR A 376 -17.82 10.73 -8.61
N VAL A 377 -17.71 10.16 -7.40
CA VAL A 377 -17.94 8.72 -7.20
C VAL A 377 -19.32 8.30 -7.71
N TYR A 378 -20.35 9.13 -7.46
CA TYR A 378 -21.70 8.93 -7.98
C TYR A 378 -21.71 8.79 -9.51
N GLN A 379 -21.08 9.72 -10.22
CA GLN A 379 -21.06 9.74 -11.68
C GLN A 379 -20.37 8.49 -12.25
N SER A 380 -19.25 8.09 -11.67
CA SER A 380 -18.52 6.89 -12.08
C SER A 380 -19.34 5.62 -11.87
N LEU A 381 -19.91 5.42 -10.67
CA LEU A 381 -20.74 4.24 -10.37
C LEU A 381 -22.05 4.24 -11.18
N ALA A 382 -22.67 5.38 -11.39
CA ALA A 382 -23.87 5.50 -12.21
C ALA A 382 -23.61 5.12 -13.68
N ARG A 383 -22.49 5.55 -14.24
CA ARG A 383 -22.07 5.18 -15.61
C ARG A 383 -21.86 3.68 -15.73
N ALA A 384 -21.16 3.07 -14.76
CA ALA A 384 -20.93 1.64 -14.73
C ALA A 384 -22.25 0.83 -14.65
N ALA A 385 -23.17 1.24 -13.78
CA ALA A 385 -24.49 0.60 -13.66
C ALA A 385 -25.33 0.74 -14.95
N GLN A 386 -25.37 1.95 -15.54
CA GLN A 386 -26.12 2.22 -16.76
C GLN A 386 -25.60 1.42 -17.96
N ALA A 387 -24.28 1.24 -18.08
CA ALA A 387 -23.67 0.48 -19.17
C ALA A 387 -24.11 -0.99 -19.20
N VAL A 388 -24.58 -1.53 -18.07
CA VAL A 388 -25.01 -2.93 -17.95
C VAL A 388 -26.50 -3.10 -18.14
N ASP A 389 -27.29 -2.36 -17.37
CA ASP A 389 -28.74 -2.59 -17.26
C ASP A 389 -29.54 -1.67 -18.21
N GLY A 390 -28.87 -0.79 -18.97
CA GLY A 390 -29.47 0.18 -19.90
C GLY A 390 -30.25 1.31 -19.22
N LYS A 391 -30.44 1.21 -17.89
CA LYS A 391 -31.08 2.19 -17.02
C LYS A 391 -30.32 2.25 -15.69
N LEU A 392 -30.38 3.40 -15.03
CA LEU A 392 -29.80 3.54 -13.69
C LEU A 392 -30.77 2.99 -12.64
N ASP A 393 -30.36 1.92 -11.97
CA ASP A 393 -30.95 1.50 -10.71
C ASP A 393 -30.20 2.19 -9.56
N GLU A 394 -30.68 3.37 -9.16
CA GLU A 394 -30.05 4.17 -8.10
C GLU A 394 -30.03 3.45 -6.75
N GLU A 395 -31.09 2.69 -6.44
CA GLU A 395 -31.19 1.96 -5.18
C GLU A 395 -30.10 0.88 -5.10
N ARG A 396 -29.98 0.07 -6.15
CA ARG A 396 -28.92 -0.94 -6.26
C ARG A 396 -27.54 -0.30 -6.24
N MET A 397 -27.31 0.78 -6.99
CA MET A 397 -26.01 1.46 -7.03
C MET A 397 -25.61 1.98 -5.64
N ARG A 398 -26.54 2.64 -4.92
CA ARG A 398 -26.29 3.11 -3.56
C ARG A 398 -26.09 1.96 -2.57
N ALA A 399 -26.80 0.84 -2.72
CA ALA A 399 -26.60 -0.34 -1.89
C ALA A 399 -25.20 -0.94 -2.10
N VAL A 400 -24.73 -1.02 -3.34
CA VAL A 400 -23.36 -1.44 -3.66
C VAL A 400 -22.35 -0.45 -3.06
N ALA A 401 -22.51 0.85 -3.30
CA ALA A 401 -21.63 1.88 -2.73
C ALA A 401 -21.52 1.76 -1.20
N ALA A 402 -22.64 1.62 -0.50
CA ALA A 402 -22.67 1.47 0.95
C ALA A 402 -21.96 0.20 1.44
N SER A 403 -21.98 -0.90 0.67
CA SER A 403 -21.26 -2.13 1.02
C SER A 403 -19.73 -1.96 1.03
N PHE A 404 -19.23 -1.03 0.22
CA PHE A 404 -17.83 -0.60 0.11
C PHE A 404 -17.51 0.63 0.98
N LEU A 405 -18.36 0.95 1.96
CA LEU A 405 -18.19 2.10 2.87
C LEU A 405 -18.18 3.46 2.15
N ILE A 406 -18.70 3.53 0.92
CA ILE A 406 -18.92 4.77 0.18
C ILE A 406 -20.22 5.38 0.68
N THR A 407 -20.11 6.24 1.69
CA THR A 407 -21.23 6.91 2.35
C THR A 407 -21.70 8.14 1.58
N SER A 408 -22.79 8.76 2.03
CA SER A 408 -23.39 9.94 1.38
C SER A 408 -22.46 11.14 1.28
N ASP A 409 -21.50 11.28 2.20
CA ASP A 409 -20.45 12.29 2.15
C ASP A 409 -19.38 11.99 1.11
N VAL A 410 -19.01 10.72 0.91
CA VAL A 410 -17.98 10.30 -0.05
C VAL A 410 -18.55 10.25 -1.47
N ILE A 411 -19.80 9.84 -1.66
CA ILE A 411 -20.38 9.58 -2.97
C ILE A 411 -20.40 10.82 -3.90
N TYR A 412 -20.45 12.03 -3.33
CA TYR A 412 -20.44 13.29 -4.07
C TYR A 412 -19.05 13.95 -4.17
N THR A 413 -18.02 13.34 -3.61
CA THR A 413 -16.64 13.81 -3.76
C THR A 413 -16.07 13.41 -5.11
N LYS A 414 -15.10 14.19 -5.61
CA LYS A 414 -14.35 13.85 -6.82
C LYS A 414 -13.40 12.70 -6.55
N ILE A 415 -13.31 11.76 -7.49
CA ILE A 415 -12.42 10.60 -7.36
C ILE A 415 -10.97 11.03 -7.16
N GLY A 416 -10.52 12.10 -7.83
CA GLY A 416 -9.16 12.63 -7.68
C GLY A 416 -8.81 13.04 -6.23
N SER A 417 -9.79 13.43 -5.42
CA SER A 417 -9.60 13.84 -4.02
C SER A 417 -9.63 12.69 -3.00
N LEU A 418 -9.99 11.48 -3.43
CA LEU A 418 -10.03 10.30 -2.58
C LEU A 418 -8.63 9.81 -2.23
N SER A 419 -8.50 9.15 -1.08
CA SER A 419 -7.30 8.36 -0.77
C SER A 419 -7.19 7.17 -1.74
N GLU A 420 -5.98 6.64 -1.94
CA GLU A 420 -5.77 5.49 -2.83
C GLU A 420 -6.57 4.25 -2.39
N GLY A 421 -6.70 4.01 -1.08
CA GLY A 421 -7.56 2.96 -0.56
C GLY A 421 -9.04 3.16 -0.88
N GLN A 422 -9.54 4.40 -0.77
CA GLN A 422 -10.92 4.73 -1.17
C GLN A 422 -11.12 4.57 -2.68
N LYS A 423 -10.15 4.97 -3.52
CA LYS A 423 -10.19 4.72 -4.98
C LYS A 423 -10.28 3.23 -5.28
N GLY A 424 -9.51 2.41 -4.55
CA GLY A 424 -9.58 0.95 -4.67
C GLY A 424 -10.97 0.39 -4.33
N LEU A 425 -11.61 0.89 -3.27
CA LEU A 425 -12.97 0.48 -2.92
C LEU A 425 -14.00 0.92 -3.97
N VAL A 426 -13.85 2.11 -4.56
CA VAL A 426 -14.67 2.58 -5.69
C VAL A 426 -14.49 1.69 -6.91
N ALA A 427 -13.26 1.30 -7.24
CA ALA A 427 -12.98 0.38 -8.34
C ALA A 427 -13.63 -1.00 -8.14
N PHE A 428 -13.59 -1.56 -6.93
CA PHE A 428 -14.33 -2.81 -6.65
C PHE A 428 -15.84 -2.64 -6.73
N ALA A 429 -16.38 -1.52 -6.23
CA ALA A 429 -17.80 -1.21 -6.38
C ALA A 429 -18.20 -1.11 -7.87
N GLN A 430 -17.35 -0.53 -8.70
CA GLN A 430 -17.55 -0.45 -10.15
C GLN A 430 -17.59 -1.85 -10.78
N LEU A 431 -16.65 -2.74 -10.44
CA LEU A 431 -16.62 -4.11 -10.95
C LEU A 431 -17.88 -4.91 -10.59
N VAL A 432 -18.44 -4.70 -9.38
CA VAL A 432 -19.71 -5.32 -8.96
C VAL A 432 -20.87 -4.85 -9.82
N LEU A 433 -20.89 -3.56 -10.21
CA LEU A 433 -21.92 -2.99 -11.07
C LEU A 433 -21.73 -3.40 -12.53
N GLU A 434 -20.49 -3.53 -13.00
CA GLU A 434 -20.13 -3.90 -14.36
C GLU A 434 -20.46 -5.36 -14.68
N LYS A 435 -20.53 -6.26 -13.70
CA LYS A 435 -20.81 -7.70 -13.93
C LYS A 435 -19.92 -8.31 -15.04
N PRO A 436 -18.58 -8.18 -14.97
CA PRO A 436 -17.70 -8.56 -16.07
C PRO A 436 -17.73 -10.06 -16.35
N GLY A 437 -17.53 -10.47 -17.60
CA GLY A 437 -17.28 -11.87 -17.97
C GLY A 437 -15.81 -12.27 -17.86
N LEU A 438 -14.91 -11.31 -18.11
CA LEU A 438 -13.47 -11.41 -17.90
C LEU A 438 -13.03 -10.35 -16.88
N LEU A 439 -12.48 -10.77 -15.76
CA LEU A 439 -11.96 -9.91 -14.71
C LEU A 439 -10.42 -9.87 -14.79
N ILE A 440 -9.85 -8.67 -14.87
CA ILE A 440 -8.41 -8.46 -14.90
C ILE A 440 -8.04 -7.60 -13.69
N LEU A 441 -7.08 -8.07 -12.88
CA LEU A 441 -6.66 -7.40 -11.65
C LEU A 441 -5.15 -7.23 -11.64
N ASP A 442 -4.69 -5.98 -11.66
CA ASP A 442 -3.28 -5.60 -11.57
C ASP A 442 -2.96 -5.07 -10.17
N GLU A 443 -2.32 -5.92 -9.35
CA GLU A 443 -1.96 -5.65 -7.94
C GLU A 443 -3.12 -5.09 -7.09
N PRO A 444 -4.27 -5.79 -7.00
CA PRO A 444 -5.44 -5.30 -6.28
C PRO A 444 -5.25 -5.18 -4.76
N THR A 445 -4.15 -5.74 -4.24
CA THR A 445 -3.74 -5.64 -2.84
C THR A 445 -3.09 -4.31 -2.51
N ASN A 446 -2.53 -3.63 -3.52
CA ASN A 446 -1.85 -2.36 -3.31
C ASN A 446 -2.86 -1.29 -2.88
N HIS A 447 -2.48 -0.50 -1.88
CA HIS A 447 -3.28 0.60 -1.33
C HIS A 447 -4.56 0.18 -0.59
N ILE A 448 -4.95 -1.09 -0.60
CA ILE A 448 -6.09 -1.62 0.15
C ILE A 448 -5.69 -1.93 1.60
N ASN A 449 -6.54 -1.51 2.55
CA ASN A 449 -6.34 -1.83 3.95
C ASN A 449 -6.40 -3.35 4.19
N PHE A 450 -5.45 -3.90 4.95
CA PHE A 450 -5.31 -5.33 5.22
C PHE A 450 -6.60 -5.99 5.73
N ARG A 451 -7.47 -5.24 6.42
CA ARG A 451 -8.74 -5.74 6.95
C ARG A 451 -9.75 -6.10 5.85
N HIS A 452 -9.66 -5.47 4.68
CA HIS A 452 -10.54 -5.76 3.54
C HIS A 452 -10.04 -6.92 2.69
N LEU A 453 -8.74 -7.25 2.75
CA LEU A 453 -8.13 -8.26 1.91
C LEU A 453 -8.80 -9.64 2.03
N PRO A 454 -9.15 -10.17 3.22
CA PRO A 454 -9.85 -11.45 3.31
C PRO A 454 -11.24 -11.44 2.65
N VAL A 455 -11.95 -10.31 2.72
CA VAL A 455 -13.28 -10.16 2.11
C VAL A 455 -13.17 -10.10 0.58
N ILE A 456 -12.20 -9.35 0.07
CA ILE A 456 -11.90 -9.27 -1.36
C ILE A 456 -11.42 -10.62 -1.88
N ALA A 457 -10.48 -11.27 -1.20
CA ALA A 457 -9.96 -12.58 -1.59
C ALA A 457 -11.09 -13.60 -1.70
N LYS A 458 -12.01 -13.64 -0.73
CA LYS A 458 -13.19 -14.49 -0.78
C LYS A 458 -14.12 -14.17 -1.96
N ALA A 459 -14.32 -12.89 -2.29
CA ALA A 459 -15.14 -12.51 -3.44
C ALA A 459 -14.50 -12.93 -4.77
N LEU A 460 -13.16 -12.86 -4.87
CA LEU A 460 -12.40 -13.31 -6.04
C LEU A 460 -12.34 -14.84 -6.16
N ASP A 461 -12.19 -15.55 -5.06
CA ASP A 461 -12.25 -17.02 -5.01
C ASP A 461 -13.59 -17.56 -5.52
N GLN A 462 -14.68 -16.88 -5.16
CA GLN A 462 -16.05 -17.23 -5.55
C GLN A 462 -16.46 -16.72 -6.94
N TYR A 463 -15.60 -15.97 -7.63
CA TYR A 463 -15.93 -15.40 -8.92
C TYR A 463 -16.13 -16.50 -9.98
N GLU A 464 -17.22 -16.39 -10.75
CA GLU A 464 -17.60 -17.45 -11.71
C GLU A 464 -17.17 -17.16 -13.17
N GLY A 465 -16.65 -15.96 -13.44
CA GLY A 465 -16.13 -15.58 -14.75
C GLY A 465 -14.72 -16.12 -14.99
N ALA A 466 -14.08 -15.66 -16.07
CA ALA A 466 -12.63 -15.86 -16.25
C ALA A 466 -11.88 -14.75 -15.51
N MET A 467 -10.79 -15.08 -14.81
CA MET A 467 -10.00 -14.10 -14.07
C MET A 467 -8.52 -14.17 -14.45
N ILE A 468 -7.89 -13.00 -14.56
CA ILE A 468 -6.42 -12.85 -14.59
C ILE A 468 -6.02 -11.98 -13.40
N LEU A 469 -5.14 -12.50 -12.55
CA LEU A 469 -4.65 -11.83 -11.35
C LEU A 469 -3.13 -11.65 -11.43
N VAL A 470 -2.66 -10.44 -11.13
CA VAL A 470 -1.27 -10.14 -10.76
C VAL A 470 -1.29 -9.69 -9.31
N SER A 471 -0.57 -10.38 -8.44
CA SER A 471 -0.37 -9.94 -7.05
C SER A 471 0.94 -10.47 -6.50
N HIS A 472 1.66 -9.61 -5.76
CA HIS A 472 2.89 -9.97 -5.05
C HIS A 472 2.68 -10.45 -3.62
N VAL A 473 1.45 -10.48 -3.09
CA VAL A 473 1.15 -10.84 -1.70
C VAL A 473 0.78 -12.32 -1.61
N PRO A 474 1.67 -13.21 -1.13
CA PRO A 474 1.41 -14.66 -1.17
C PRO A 474 0.17 -15.05 -0.35
N GLU A 475 -0.04 -14.48 0.82
CA GLU A 475 -1.16 -14.82 1.71
C GLU A 475 -2.51 -14.47 1.10
N PHE A 476 -2.56 -13.43 0.26
CA PHE A 476 -3.76 -13.05 -0.48
C PHE A 476 -4.03 -14.04 -1.61
N VAL A 477 -3.01 -14.38 -2.40
CA VAL A 477 -3.11 -15.34 -3.51
C VAL A 477 -3.50 -16.73 -3.00
N HIS A 478 -2.97 -17.17 -1.85
CA HIS A 478 -3.30 -18.47 -1.25
C HIS A 478 -4.78 -18.61 -0.85
N GLN A 479 -5.51 -17.51 -0.67
CA GLN A 479 -6.94 -17.53 -0.35
C GLN A 479 -7.83 -17.66 -1.58
N ILE A 480 -7.26 -17.64 -2.78
CA ILE A 480 -7.97 -17.64 -4.06
C ILE A 480 -7.62 -18.92 -4.80
N ARG A 481 -8.62 -19.65 -5.31
CA ARG A 481 -8.36 -20.75 -6.25
C ARG A 481 -7.68 -20.21 -7.50
N ILE A 482 -6.48 -20.70 -7.79
CA ILE A 482 -5.76 -20.45 -9.03
C ILE A 482 -5.66 -21.77 -9.80
N ASP A 483 -6.12 -21.77 -11.04
CA ASP A 483 -6.14 -22.96 -11.90
C ASP A 483 -4.85 -23.11 -12.70
N GLU A 484 -4.22 -21.98 -13.09
CA GLU A 484 -2.96 -21.98 -13.82
C GLU A 484 -2.09 -20.77 -13.44
N VAL A 485 -0.78 -20.96 -13.46
CA VAL A 485 0.20 -19.89 -13.24
C VAL A 485 1.00 -19.70 -14.52
N LEU A 486 0.91 -18.53 -15.12
CA LEU A 486 1.75 -18.12 -16.24
C LEU A 486 2.92 -17.29 -15.71
N ASP A 487 4.08 -17.92 -15.62
CA ASP A 487 5.35 -17.29 -15.27
C ASP A 487 5.97 -16.67 -16.52
N LEU A 488 6.01 -15.33 -16.59
CA LEU A 488 6.50 -14.60 -17.76
C LEU A 488 8.02 -14.73 -17.96
N ASP A 489 8.77 -15.13 -16.92
CA ASP A 489 10.22 -15.30 -17.02
C ASP A 489 10.58 -16.60 -17.77
N LYS A 490 9.77 -17.64 -17.58
CA LYS A 490 9.90 -18.97 -18.22
C LYS A 490 9.30 -18.98 -19.61
#